data_AF-A0A922IPC1-F1
#
_entry.id   AF-A0A922IPC1-F1
#
_cell.length_a   1.000
_cell.length_b   1.000
_cell.length_c   1.000
_cell.angle_alpha   90.00
_cell.angle_beta   90.00
_cell.angle_gamma   90.00
#
_symmetry.space_group_name_H-M   'P 1'
#
loop_
_entity.id
_entity.type
_entity.pdbx_description
1 polymer ?
#
loop_
_entity_poly.entity_id
_entity_poly.type
_entity_poly.pdbx_seq_one_letter_code
_entity_poly.pdbx_strand_id
1 'polypeptide(L)'
;INNLTNPIKKMSKSDTSELGIIYLTDTPDNIYKKIRRAETDSIRKITYDIENRPGVSNLLRILSAIQKLALLILSMKLWRLLSFDLELINVRPLLKTLKHWMAVSS
;
A
#
# COMPACT_ATOMS: atom_id res chain seq x y z
N ILE A 1 12.19 5.86 8.95
CA ILE A 1 10.87 6.44 8.71
C ILE A 1 11.13 7.89 8.36
N ASN A 2 10.71 8.25 7.16
CA ASN A 2 11.16 9.41 6.42
C ASN A 2 9.94 10.31 6.13
N ASN A 3 10.18 11.57 5.79
CA ASN A 3 9.13 12.53 5.52
C ASN A 3 8.24 12.06 4.36
N LEU A 4 6.92 12.16 4.50
CA LEU A 4 5.97 11.66 3.51
C LEU A 4 6.03 12.42 2.19
N THR A 5 6.39 13.71 2.21
CA THR A 5 6.50 14.58 1.02
C THR A 5 7.93 14.81 0.57
N ASN A 6 8.91 14.22 1.26
CA ASN A 6 10.31 14.16 0.84
C ASN A 6 10.92 12.87 1.42
N PRO A 7 10.84 11.75 0.70
CA PRO A 7 11.14 10.44 1.25
C PRO A 7 12.64 10.20 1.50
N ILE A 8 13.52 11.10 1.07
CA ILE A 8 14.96 11.03 1.35
C ILE A 8 15.29 11.67 2.71
N LYS A 9 14.45 12.60 3.18
CA LYS A 9 14.64 13.31 4.44
C LYS A 9 14.01 12.56 5.61
N LYS A 10 14.68 12.53 6.78
CA LYS A 10 14.06 12.04 8.03
C LYS A 10 12.89 12.95 8.43
N MET A 11 11.79 12.38 8.95
CA MET A 11 10.72 13.20 9.54
C MET A 11 11.29 14.07 10.66
N SER A 12 11.04 15.38 10.60
CA SER A 12 11.40 16.34 11.64
C SER A 12 10.15 17.05 12.14
N LYS A 13 10.05 17.28 13.46
CA LYS A 13 8.96 18.09 14.04
C LYS A 13 9.03 19.56 13.62
N SER A 14 10.20 20.01 13.14
CA SER A 14 10.46 21.39 12.69
C SER A 14 10.39 21.56 11.17
N ASP A 15 9.91 20.55 10.44
CA ASP A 15 9.73 20.70 9.00
C ASP A 15 8.65 21.76 8.70
N THR A 16 8.88 22.54 7.64
CA THR A 16 7.97 23.64 7.27
C THR A 16 6.62 23.16 6.73
N SER A 17 6.57 21.92 6.23
CA SER A 17 5.36 21.27 5.71
C SER A 17 4.87 20.20 6.68
N GLU A 18 3.70 20.43 7.26
CA GLU A 18 3.04 19.44 8.13
C GLU A 18 2.56 18.19 7.38
N LEU A 19 2.40 18.27 6.05
CA LEU A 19 1.95 17.14 5.23
C LEU A 19 2.95 15.98 5.23
N GLY A 20 4.22 16.29 5.47
CA GLY A 20 5.31 15.31 5.53
C GLY A 20 5.41 14.52 6.83
N ILE A 21 4.64 14.88 7.85
CA ILE A 21 4.84 14.41 9.24
C ILE A 21 3.52 13.88 9.78
N ILE A 22 3.52 12.66 10.32
CA ILE A 22 2.39 12.13 11.08
C ILE A 22 2.64 12.41 12.57
N TYR A 23 1.78 13.20 13.20
CA TYR A 23 1.80 13.43 14.63
C TYR A 23 0.93 12.42 15.36
N LEU A 24 1.29 12.09 16.60
CA LEU A 24 0.46 11.23 17.46
C LEU A 24 -0.91 11.85 17.77
N THR A 25 -1.02 13.16 17.67
CA THR A 25 -2.24 13.94 17.87
C THR A 25 -3.04 14.14 16.58
N ASP A 26 -2.58 13.62 15.43
CA ASP A 26 -3.34 13.72 14.20
C ASP A 26 -4.63 12.90 14.32
N THR A 27 -5.74 13.50 13.86
CA THR A 27 -7.00 12.79 13.70
C THR A 27 -6.88 11.72 12.60
N PRO A 28 -7.74 10.68 12.60
CA PRO A 28 -7.75 9.68 11.54
C PRO A 28 -7.82 10.27 10.13
N ASP A 29 -8.62 11.32 9.94
CA ASP A 29 -8.76 12.01 8.65
C ASP A 29 -7.47 12.74 8.23
N ASN A 30 -6.76 13.34 9.18
CA ASN A 30 -5.48 13.98 8.91
C ASN A 30 -4.43 12.94 8.51
N ILE A 31 -4.36 11.82 9.24
CA ILE A 31 -3.48 10.70 8.91
C ILE A 31 -3.78 10.19 7.49
N TYR A 32 -5.06 9.95 7.18
CA TYR A 32 -5.49 9.49 5.86
C TYR A 32 -5.06 10.46 4.76
N LYS A 33 -5.32 11.75 4.92
CA LYS A 33 -4.93 12.79 3.95
C LYS A 33 -3.41 12.84 3.74
N LYS A 34 -2.62 12.73 4.81
CA LYS A 34 -1.16 12.76 4.77
C LYS A 34 -0.60 11.51 4.06
N ILE A 35 -1.08 10.31 4.42
CA ILE A 35 -0.70 9.06 3.76
C ILE A 35 -1.07 9.09 2.27
N ARG A 36 -2.26 9.58 1.91
CA ARG A 36 -2.71 9.70 0.51
C ARG A 36 -1.88 10.67 -0.32
N ARG A 37 -1.27 11.68 0.32
CA ARG A 37 -0.41 12.69 -0.32
C ARG A 37 1.07 12.33 -0.27
N ALA A 38 1.43 11.18 0.31
CA ALA A 38 2.82 10.77 0.36
C ALA A 38 3.40 10.63 -1.06
N GLU A 39 4.61 11.15 -1.26
CA GLU A 39 5.33 11.08 -2.51
C GLU A 39 5.78 9.64 -2.79
N THR A 40 5.40 9.14 -3.95
CA THR A 40 5.77 7.81 -4.44
C THR A 40 6.19 7.89 -5.90
N ASP A 41 6.77 6.81 -6.40
CA ASP A 41 6.99 6.62 -7.83
C ASP A 41 5.69 6.24 -8.58
N SER A 42 5.77 6.17 -9.91
CA SER A 42 4.65 5.81 -10.79
C SER A 42 4.54 4.30 -11.09
N ILE A 43 5.32 3.45 -10.42
CA ILE A 43 5.36 2.01 -10.68
C ILE A 43 4.18 1.33 -9.98
N ARG A 44 3.33 0.65 -10.76
CA ARG A 44 2.11 -0.03 -10.28
C ARG A 44 2.35 -1.34 -9.51
N LYS A 45 3.50 -1.49 -8.87
CA LYS A 45 3.86 -2.64 -8.01
C LYS A 45 4.16 -2.14 -6.62
N ILE A 46 3.84 -2.92 -5.59
CA ILE A 46 4.21 -2.60 -4.21
C ILE A 46 5.43 -3.45 -3.85
N THR A 47 6.62 -2.86 -3.92
CA THR A 47 7.89 -3.54 -3.59
C THR A 47 8.71 -2.68 -2.65
N TYR A 48 9.53 -3.35 -1.84
CA TYR A 48 10.47 -2.69 -0.93
C TYR A 48 11.84 -2.55 -1.60
N ASP A 49 12.25 -1.31 -1.82
CA ASP A 49 13.54 -0.91 -2.38
C ASP A 49 13.86 0.52 -1.88
N ILE A 50 14.78 0.65 -0.93
CA ILE A 50 15.07 1.96 -0.31
C ILE A 50 15.80 2.89 -1.30
N GLU A 51 16.67 2.33 -2.13
CA GLU A 51 17.53 3.11 -3.03
C GLU A 51 16.71 3.66 -4.20
N ASN A 52 15.91 2.81 -4.85
CA ASN A 52 15.18 3.20 -6.05
C ASN A 52 13.74 3.65 -5.77
N ARG A 53 13.15 3.23 -4.64
CA ARG A 53 11.74 3.49 -4.30
C ARG A 53 11.55 3.97 -2.86
N PRO A 54 12.25 5.04 -2.43
CA PRO A 54 12.29 5.46 -1.03
C PRO A 54 10.90 5.78 -0.46
N GLY A 55 10.01 6.37 -1.27
CA GLY A 55 8.64 6.70 -0.84
C GLY A 55 7.79 5.47 -0.53
N VAL A 56 7.71 4.53 -1.46
CA VAL A 56 6.95 3.27 -1.28
C VAL A 56 7.55 2.44 -0.14
N SER A 57 8.88 2.37 -0.06
CA SER A 57 9.59 1.68 1.02
C SER A 57 9.33 2.29 2.39
N ASN A 58 9.22 3.61 2.46
CA ASN A 58 8.88 4.30 3.69
C ASN A 58 7.45 3.96 4.16
N LEU A 59 6.47 3.97 3.24
CA LEU A 59 5.10 3.57 3.56
C LEU A 59 5.02 2.11 4.03
N LEU A 60 5.75 1.20 3.38
CA LEU A 60 5.83 -0.21 3.80
C LEU A 60 6.44 -0.37 5.20
N ARG A 61 7.46 0.41 5.55
CA ARG A 61 8.04 0.42 6.90
C ARG A 61 7.05 0.92 7.95
N ILE A 62 6.30 1.99 7.66
CA ILE A 62 5.26 2.50 8.56
C ILE A 62 4.20 1.41 8.78
N LEU A 63 3.71 0.79 7.70
CA LEU A 63 2.71 -0.27 7.77
C LEU A 63 3.20 -1.51 8.55
N SER A 64 4.44 -1.93 8.29
CA SER A 64 5.11 -3.03 8.99
C SER A 64 5.20 -2.76 10.50
N ALA A 65 5.56 -1.54 10.90
CA ALA A 65 5.65 -1.15 12.30
C ALA A 65 4.27 -1.17 13.00
N ILE A 66 3.22 -0.67 12.35
CA ILE A 66 1.86 -0.66 12.89
C ILE A 66 1.30 -2.07 13.04
N GLN A 67 1.50 -2.92 12.02
CA GLN A 67 1.03 -4.31 12.05
C GLN A 67 1.92 -5.24 12.88
N LYS A 68 3.10 -4.78 13.31
CA LYS A 68 4.12 -5.59 13.98
C LYS A 68 4.49 -6.83 13.16
N LEU A 69 4.59 -6.67 11.84
CA LEU A 69 4.95 -7.75 10.90
C LEU A 69 6.30 -7.45 10.26
N ALA A 70 7.10 -8.50 10.03
CA ALA A 70 8.31 -8.38 9.24
C ALA A 70 7.98 -7.93 7.80
N LEU A 71 8.84 -7.10 7.21
CA LEU A 71 8.67 -6.59 5.84
C LEU A 71 8.50 -7.72 4.81
N LEU A 72 9.20 -8.84 5.00
CA LEU A 72 9.06 -10.02 4.15
C LEU A 72 7.63 -10.58 4.19
N ILE A 73 7.08 -10.79 5.40
CA ILE A 73 5.72 -11.31 5.59
C ILE A 73 4.68 -10.34 4.99
N LEU A 74 4.88 -9.04 5.21
CA LEU A 74 4.00 -8.02 4.63
C LEU A 74 4.03 -8.04 3.10
N SER A 75 5.23 -8.14 2.52
CA SER A 75 5.42 -8.20 1.06
C SER A 75 4.75 -9.45 0.47
N MET A 76 4.90 -10.60 1.13
CA MET A 76 4.21 -11.84 0.75
C MET A 76 2.69 -11.72 0.85
N LYS A 77 2.17 -11.11 1.93
CA LYS A 77 0.72 -10.89 2.09
C LYS A 77 0.16 -9.98 0.99
N LEU A 78 0.84 -8.88 0.69
CA LEU A 78 0.43 -7.95 -0.35
C LEU A 78 0.50 -8.59 -1.74
N TRP A 79 1.57 -9.33 -2.02
CA TRP A 79 1.67 -10.09 -3.25
C TRP A 79 0.55 -11.11 -3.37
N ARG A 80 0.26 -11.87 -2.30
CA ARG A 80 -0.85 -12.83 -2.30
C ARG A 80 -2.18 -12.16 -2.57
N LEU A 81 -2.48 -11.02 -1.93
CA LEU A 81 -3.74 -10.30 -2.14
C LEU A 81 -3.87 -9.79 -3.58
N LEU A 82 -2.84 -9.12 -4.08
CA LEU A 82 -2.85 -8.52 -5.42
C LEU A 82 -2.83 -9.58 -6.54
N SER A 83 -2.08 -10.67 -6.36
CA SER A 83 -2.02 -11.77 -7.33
C SER A 83 -3.29 -12.63 -7.30
N PHE A 84 -3.86 -12.88 -6.12
CA PHE A 84 -5.12 -13.62 -6.01
C PHE A 84 -6.30 -12.86 -6.63
N ASP A 85 -6.35 -11.54 -6.45
CA ASP A 85 -7.36 -10.73 -7.13
C ASP A 85 -7.21 -10.79 -8.66
N LEU A 86 -5.98 -10.81 -9.19
CA LEU A 86 -5.72 -10.95 -10.62
C LEU A 86 -6.12 -12.35 -11.15
N GLU A 87 -5.82 -13.42 -10.41
CA GLU A 87 -6.27 -14.76 -10.76
C GLU A 87 -7.81 -14.85 -10.75
N LEU A 88 -8.46 -14.31 -9.71
CA LEU A 88 -9.92 -14.23 -9.64
C LEU A 88 -10.51 -13.41 -10.78
N ILE A 89 -9.91 -12.27 -11.16
CA ILE A 89 -10.34 -11.47 -12.31
C ILE A 89 -10.29 -12.29 -13.60
N ASN A 90 -9.24 -13.08 -13.81
CA ASN A 90 -9.11 -13.93 -14.99
C ASN A 90 -10.11 -15.10 -15.01
N VAL A 91 -10.48 -15.66 -13.84
CA VAL A 91 -11.48 -16.75 -13.76
C VAL A 91 -12.92 -16.28 -13.62
N ARG A 92 -13.18 -15.01 -13.28
CA ARG A 92 -14.54 -14.44 -13.13
C ARG A 92 -15.41 -14.58 -14.38
N PRO A 93 -14.92 -14.30 -15.61
CA PRO A 93 -15.70 -14.54 -16.82
C PRO A 93 -16.10 -16.00 -16.96
N LEU A 94 -15.15 -16.92 -16.72
CA LEU A 94 -15.38 -18.36 -16.83
C LEU A 94 -16.42 -18.84 -15.80
N LEU A 95 -16.30 -18.39 -14.53
CA LEU A 95 -17.25 -18.72 -13.47
C LEU A 95 -18.66 -18.17 -13.75
N LYS A 96 -18.77 -17.01 -14.39
CA LYS A 96 -20.07 -16.45 -14.80
C LYS A 96 -20.70 -17.33 -15.90
N THR A 97 -19.93 -17.73 -16.90
CA THR A 97 -20.38 -18.63 -17.97
C THR A 97 -20.79 -19.99 -17.43
N LEU A 98 -20.01 -20.58 -16.53
CA LEU A 98 -20.31 -21.87 -15.91
C LEU A 98 -21.58 -21.83 -15.07
N LYS A 99 -21.77 -20.78 -14.26
CA LYS A 99 -22.99 -20.58 -13.48
C LYS A 99 -24.23 -20.42 -14.36
N HIS A 100 -24.10 -19.69 -15.46
CA HIS A 100 -25.18 -19.56 -16.43
C HIS A 100 -25.53 -20.90 -17.06
N TRP A 101 -24.53 -21.67 -17.51
CA TRP A 101 -24.72 -23.02 -18.04
C TRP A 101 -25.43 -23.94 -17.05
N MET A 102 -24.95 -23.97 -15.80
CA MET A 102 -25.55 -24.80 -14.74
C MET A 102 -27.01 -24.44 -14.45
N ALA A 103 -27.40 -23.17 -14.57
CA ALA A 103 -28.76 -22.70 -14.37
C ALA A 103 -29.69 -22.94 -15.56
N VAL A 104 -29.14 -23.13 -16.77
CA VAL A 104 -29.92 -23.45 -17.98
C VAL A 104 -30.07 -24.97 -18.17
N SER A 105 -29.17 -25.76 -17.58
CA SER A 105 -29.20 -27.23 -17.60
C SER A 105 -30.03 -27.87 -16.47
N SER A 106 -30.74 -27.07 -15.66
CA SER A 106 -31.67 -27.48 -14.60
C SER A 106 -33.09 -27.09 -14.93
#